data_AF-A0AAE4MAJ2-F1
#
_entry.id   AF-A0AAE4MAJ2-F1
#
_cell.length_a   1.000
_cell.length_b   1.000
_cell.length_c   1.000
_cell.angle_alpha   90.00
_cell.angle_beta   90.00
_cell.angle_gamma   90.00
#
_symmetry.space_group_name_H-M   'P 1'
#
loop_
_entity.id
_entity.type
_entity.pdbx_description
1 polymer ?
#
loop_
_entity_poly.entity_id
_entity_poly.type
_entity_poly.pdbx_seq_one_letter_code
_entity_poly.pdbx_strand_id
1 'polypeptide(L)'
;MIFIGFGYLFHCPHCGEATYLALGTGNEYTVQNVFYGNPADPPLIKDFTTRQTYQKALEYLNQNGVPDTKLPGSYGHKIYYCPECRTLKVHFYFSIATEEKPWHPKYKCELCKEQLILAPGQRPGDDPEKFKLIGEDREVLRIHCDKCGKIYFATESGCTSKIHWE
;
A
#
# COMPACT_ATOMS: atom_id res chain seq x y z
N MET A 1 7.31 10.90 -21.41
CA MET A 1 7.48 9.90 -20.34
C MET A 1 6.07 9.47 -19.99
N ILE A 2 5.69 8.26 -20.41
CA ILE A 2 4.34 7.69 -20.24
C ILE A 2 4.32 7.08 -18.84
N PHE A 3 3.38 7.50 -17.99
CA PHE A 3 3.36 7.11 -16.57
C PHE A 3 2.37 5.98 -16.36
N ILE A 4 2.84 4.74 -16.40
CA ILE A 4 1.98 3.56 -16.21
C ILE A 4 1.65 3.38 -14.73
N GLY A 5 0.57 4.02 -14.27
CA GLY A 5 0.01 3.78 -12.95
C GLY A 5 -0.75 2.46 -12.86
N PHE A 6 -0.75 1.84 -11.68
CA PHE A 6 -1.60 0.69 -11.38
C PHE A 6 -2.48 1.01 -10.17
N GLY A 7 -3.74 0.62 -10.25
CA GLY A 7 -4.68 0.78 -9.16
C GLY A 7 -5.97 0.02 -9.40
N TYR A 8 -6.84 0.06 -8.40
CA TYR A 8 -8.13 -0.61 -8.43
C TYR A 8 -9.24 0.42 -8.44
N LEU A 9 -10.19 0.29 -9.37
CA LEU A 9 -11.38 1.12 -9.45
C LEU A 9 -12.60 0.35 -8.96
N PHE A 10 -13.32 0.91 -7.99
CA PHE A 10 -14.56 0.36 -7.45
C PHE A 10 -15.69 1.35 -7.63
N HIS A 11 -16.83 0.90 -8.16
CA HIS A 11 -18.01 1.74 -8.28
C HIS A 11 -18.98 1.49 -7.13
N CYS A 12 -19.46 2.57 -6.49
CA CYS A 12 -20.51 2.50 -5.50
C CYS A 12 -21.84 2.12 -6.17
N PRO A 13 -22.48 0.99 -5.81
CA PRO A 13 -23.73 0.56 -6.44
C PRO A 13 -24.92 1.48 -6.11
N HIS A 14 -24.78 2.35 -5.10
CA HIS A 14 -25.87 3.22 -4.66
C HIS A 14 -25.89 4.58 -5.36
N CYS A 15 -24.73 5.12 -5.76
CA CYS A 15 -24.64 6.47 -6.33
C CYS A 15 -23.72 6.57 -7.55
N GLY A 16 -23.12 5.45 -7.98
CA GLY A 16 -22.21 5.36 -9.12
C GLY A 16 -20.83 5.95 -8.89
N GLU A 17 -20.56 6.55 -7.72
CA GLU A 17 -19.26 7.16 -7.43
C GLU A 17 -18.14 6.14 -7.51
N ALA A 18 -17.04 6.51 -8.17
CA ALA A 18 -15.90 5.63 -8.34
C ALA A 18 -14.84 5.93 -7.27
N THR A 19 -14.46 4.91 -6.51
CA THR A 19 -13.35 4.96 -5.55
C THR A 19 -12.13 4.32 -6.20
N TYR A 20 -11.04 5.08 -6.30
CA TYR A 20 -9.78 4.62 -6.87
C TYR A 20 -8.75 4.36 -5.77
N LEU A 21 -8.24 3.14 -5.69
CA LEU A 21 -7.06 2.79 -4.90
C LEU A 21 -5.82 2.89 -5.80
N ALA A 22 -5.18 4.05 -5.79
CA ALA A 22 -3.93 4.28 -6.49
C ALA A 22 -2.77 3.57 -5.77
N LEU A 23 -2.09 2.63 -6.41
CA LEU A 23 -0.90 1.96 -5.88
C LEU A 23 0.41 2.51 -6.44
N GLY A 24 0.32 3.67 -7.08
CA GLY A 24 1.45 4.39 -7.61
C GLY A 24 1.34 4.64 -9.11
N THR A 25 2.08 5.65 -9.52
CA THR A 25 2.04 6.28 -10.84
C THR A 25 3.28 5.89 -11.64
N GLY A 26 3.51 4.62 -11.98
CA GLY A 26 4.64 4.22 -12.85
C GLY A 26 6.04 4.71 -12.43
N ASN A 27 6.20 5.13 -11.17
CA ASN A 27 7.42 5.76 -10.70
C ASN A 27 8.41 4.65 -10.41
N GLU A 28 9.46 4.58 -11.21
CA GLU A 28 10.68 3.85 -10.88
C GLU A 28 11.32 4.54 -9.66
N TYR A 29 10.88 4.15 -8.49
CA TYR A 29 11.51 4.54 -7.24
C TYR A 29 12.90 3.91 -7.21
N THR A 30 13.95 4.74 -7.18
CA THR A 30 15.28 4.24 -6.87
C THR A 30 15.43 4.07 -5.37
N VAL A 31 16.22 3.08 -4.95
CA VAL A 31 16.57 2.87 -3.54
C VAL A 31 17.16 4.14 -2.94
N GLN A 32 17.99 4.85 -3.71
CA GLN A 32 18.56 6.12 -3.31
C GLN A 32 17.48 7.13 -2.92
N ASN A 33 16.52 7.40 -3.82
CA ASN A 33 15.50 8.40 -3.56
C ASN A 33 14.55 7.99 -2.43
N VAL A 34 14.23 6.70 -2.33
CA VAL A 34 13.32 6.19 -1.29
C VAL A 34 13.93 6.32 0.10
N PHE A 35 15.15 5.83 0.30
CA PHE A 35 15.70 5.61 1.64
C PHE A 35 16.72 6.66 2.08
N TYR A 36 17.44 7.27 1.15
CA TYR A 36 18.58 8.12 1.46
C TYR A 36 18.41 9.57 0.99
N GLY A 37 17.61 9.80 -0.05
CA GLY A 37 17.43 11.11 -0.66
C GLY A 37 18.72 11.66 -1.27
N ASN A 38 18.79 12.98 -1.38
CA ASN A 38 19.96 13.75 -1.77
C ASN A 38 20.00 15.06 -0.93
N PRO A 39 21.05 15.90 -1.02
CA PRO A 39 21.13 17.13 -0.21
C PRO A 39 19.99 18.15 -0.44
N ALA A 40 19.37 18.15 -1.63
CA ALA A 40 18.25 19.02 -1.96
C ALA A 40 16.89 18.39 -1.63
N ASP A 41 16.79 17.05 -1.73
CA ASP A 41 15.54 16.30 -1.58
C ASP A 41 15.66 15.22 -0.50
N PRO A 42 14.87 15.28 0.59
CA PRO A 42 14.90 14.25 1.62
C PRO A 42 14.44 12.87 1.09
N PRO A 43 14.73 11.77 1.82
CA PRO A 43 14.22 10.45 1.47
C PRO A 43 12.69 10.42 1.31
N LEU A 44 12.17 9.81 0.26
CA LEU A 44 10.73 9.76 0.00
C LEU A 44 9.93 9.03 1.10
N ILE A 45 10.55 8.10 1.84
CA ILE A 45 9.89 7.48 3.01
C ILE A 45 9.47 8.50 4.07
N LYS A 46 10.07 9.70 4.09
CA LYS A 46 9.67 10.81 4.95
C LYS A 46 8.25 11.30 4.62
N ASP A 47 7.95 11.40 3.34
CA ASP A 47 6.67 11.96 2.86
C ASP A 47 5.60 10.88 2.71
N PHE A 48 6.01 9.64 2.43
CA PHE A 48 5.11 8.51 2.23
C PHE A 48 4.70 7.77 3.52
N THR A 49 5.31 8.11 4.66
CA THR A 49 5.03 7.44 5.94
C THR A 49 4.77 8.43 7.07
N THR A 50 4.32 7.91 8.22
CA THR A 50 4.17 8.75 9.41
C THR A 50 5.54 9.19 9.94
N ARG A 51 5.61 10.34 10.63
CA ARG A 51 6.84 10.79 11.30
C ARG A 51 7.44 9.71 12.20
N GLN A 52 6.61 8.95 12.92
CA GLN A 52 7.09 7.87 13.80
C GLN A 52 7.71 6.71 13.00
N THR A 53 7.06 6.30 11.90
CA THR A 53 7.58 5.26 11.00
C THR A 53 8.90 5.69 10.38
N TYR A 54 8.99 6.94 9.92
CA TYR A 54 10.20 7.50 9.33
C TYR A 54 11.38 7.50 10.32
N GLN A 55 11.15 7.97 11.56
CA GLN A 55 12.22 7.99 12.57
C GLN A 55 12.75 6.59 12.89
N LYS A 56 11.85 5.61 13.05
CA LYS A 56 12.26 4.21 13.24
C LYS A 56 13.04 3.66 12.04
N ALA A 57 12.64 4.00 10.82
CA ALA A 57 13.37 3.59 9.63
C ALA A 57 14.81 4.12 9.65
N LEU A 58 15.00 5.39 10.03
CA LEU A 58 16.34 5.97 10.19
C LEU A 58 17.15 5.26 11.26
N GLU A 59 16.55 4.89 12.40
CA GLU A 59 17.23 4.11 13.44
C GLU A 59 17.78 2.80 12.87
N TYR A 60 16.96 2.03 12.14
CA TYR A 60 17.41 0.78 11.52
C TYR A 60 18.50 0.99 10.46
N LEU A 61 18.36 2.00 9.60
CA LEU A 61 19.37 2.32 8.58
C LEU A 61 20.71 2.74 9.21
N ASN A 62 20.67 3.48 10.32
CA ASN A 62 21.87 3.90 11.05
C ASN A 62 22.53 2.76 11.84
N GLN A 63 21.81 1.67 12.10
CA GLN A 63 22.30 0.46 12.77
C GLN A 63 22.75 -0.62 11.78
N ASN A 64 23.34 -0.21 10.64
CA ASN A 64 23.77 -1.08 9.53
C ASN A 64 22.63 -1.85 8.83
N GLY A 65 21.37 -1.43 9.01
CA GLY A 65 20.26 -1.97 8.26
C GLY A 65 20.35 -1.61 6.77
N VAL A 66 20.01 -2.57 5.91
CA VAL A 66 20.05 -2.38 4.45
C VAL A 66 18.63 -2.50 3.90
N PRO A 67 18.14 -1.55 3.06
CA PRO A 67 16.88 -1.72 2.37
C PRO A 67 16.81 -3.06 1.64
N ASP A 68 15.72 -3.80 1.81
CA ASP A 68 15.52 -5.00 1.01
C ASP A 68 15.15 -4.59 -0.41
N THR A 69 15.96 -5.04 -1.37
CA THR A 69 15.80 -4.75 -2.79
C THR A 69 15.85 -6.02 -3.63
N LYS A 70 15.86 -7.19 -2.97
CA LYS A 70 16.13 -8.48 -3.63
C LYS A 70 14.96 -8.95 -4.48
N LEU A 71 13.75 -8.54 -4.13
CA LEU A 71 12.51 -8.93 -4.80
C LEU A 71 11.80 -7.72 -5.41
N PRO A 72 11.17 -7.87 -6.59
CA PRO A 72 10.23 -6.89 -7.10
C PRO A 72 9.13 -6.59 -6.07
N GLY A 73 8.81 -5.30 -5.90
CA GLY A 73 7.80 -4.85 -4.93
C GLY A 73 8.24 -4.91 -3.45
N SER A 74 9.54 -5.01 -3.20
CA SER A 74 10.17 -4.90 -1.87
C SER A 74 10.00 -3.53 -1.20
N TYR A 75 9.66 -2.51 -1.98
CA TYR A 75 9.13 -1.23 -1.52
C TYR A 75 8.15 -0.67 -2.55
N GLY A 76 7.24 0.19 -2.09
CA GLY A 76 6.20 0.81 -2.93
C GLY A 76 4.85 0.91 -2.22
N HIS A 77 3.88 1.55 -2.86
CA HIS A 77 2.54 1.64 -2.31
C HIS A 77 1.84 0.28 -2.43
N LYS A 78 1.24 -0.17 -1.32
CA LYS A 78 0.56 -1.46 -1.22
C LYS A 78 -0.79 -1.30 -0.53
N ILE A 79 -1.69 -2.26 -0.78
CA ILE A 79 -2.98 -2.32 -0.10
C ILE A 79 -2.82 -2.98 1.26
N TYR A 80 -3.35 -2.29 2.26
CA TYR A 80 -3.54 -2.78 3.61
C TYR A 80 -5.03 -2.87 3.93
N TYR A 81 -5.38 -3.82 4.79
CA TYR A 81 -6.73 -4.13 5.26
C TYR A 81 -6.80 -3.98 6.78
N CYS A 82 -7.88 -3.36 7.27
CA CYS A 82 -8.19 -3.33 8.69
C CYS A 82 -9.10 -4.51 9.06
N PRO A 83 -8.72 -5.41 9.98
CA PRO A 83 -9.55 -6.56 10.36
C PRO A 83 -10.87 -6.17 11.03
N GLU A 84 -10.87 -5.09 11.81
CA GLU A 84 -12.05 -4.64 12.56
C GLU A 84 -13.02 -3.82 11.69
N CYS A 85 -12.51 -2.76 11.04
CA CYS A 85 -13.34 -1.88 10.21
C CYS A 85 -13.66 -2.49 8.84
N ARG A 86 -12.91 -3.53 8.43
CA ARG A 86 -12.96 -4.16 7.12
C ARG A 86 -12.72 -3.22 5.93
N THR A 87 -11.95 -2.16 6.15
CA THR A 87 -11.64 -1.12 5.16
C THR A 87 -10.27 -1.35 4.53
N LEU A 88 -10.10 -0.90 3.28
CA LEU A 88 -8.81 -0.86 2.59
C LEU A 88 -8.16 0.51 2.70
N LYS A 89 -6.83 0.50 2.81
CA LYS A 89 -5.99 1.69 2.83
C LYS A 89 -4.75 1.44 1.98
N VAL A 90 -4.29 2.45 1.28
CA VAL A 90 -2.98 2.41 0.61
C VAL A 90 -1.95 3.01 1.54
N HIS A 91 -0.87 2.28 1.80
CA HIS A 91 0.29 2.79 2.51
C HIS A 91 1.57 2.36 1.81
N PHE A 92 2.65 3.11 2.03
CA PHE A 92 3.95 2.78 1.48
C PHE A 92 4.61 1.66 2.26
N TYR A 93 4.74 0.50 1.63
CA TYR A 93 5.47 -0.63 2.16
C TYR A 93 6.96 -0.49 1.86
N PHE A 94 7.79 -0.96 2.78
CA PHE A 94 9.20 -1.25 2.55
C PHE A 94 9.72 -2.21 3.62
N SER A 95 10.91 -2.76 3.40
CA SER A 95 11.60 -3.62 4.36
C SER A 95 13.05 -3.16 4.51
N ILE A 96 13.58 -3.21 5.73
CA ILE A 96 14.99 -3.00 6.05
C ILE A 96 15.51 -4.29 6.66
N ALA A 97 16.41 -4.97 5.95
CA ALA A 97 17.10 -6.14 6.46
C ALA A 97 18.09 -5.74 7.56
N THR A 98 18.06 -6.47 8.68
CA THR A 98 18.97 -6.33 9.81
C THR A 98 19.60 -7.69 10.11
N GLU A 99 20.55 -7.74 11.04
CA GLU A 99 21.16 -9.02 11.48
C GLU A 99 20.15 -9.99 12.13
N GLU A 100 19.21 -9.47 12.92
CA GLU A 100 18.22 -10.31 13.60
C GLU A 100 17.02 -10.68 12.71
N LYS A 101 16.25 -9.67 12.27
CA LYS A 101 15.03 -9.87 11.50
C LYS A 101 14.68 -8.63 10.69
N PRO A 102 14.19 -8.78 9.44
CA PRO A 102 13.74 -7.64 8.66
C PRO A 102 12.68 -6.81 9.41
N TRP A 103 12.88 -5.50 9.42
CA TRP A 103 11.91 -4.54 9.92
C TRP A 103 11.08 -3.99 8.77
N HIS A 104 9.79 -3.81 9.00
CA HIS A 104 8.87 -3.19 8.07
C HIS A 104 7.91 -2.25 8.80
N PRO A 105 7.37 -1.22 8.13
CA PRO A 105 6.35 -0.36 8.69
C PRO A 105 5.14 -1.13 9.23
N LYS A 106 4.58 -0.60 10.32
CA LYS A 106 3.28 -1.02 10.86
C LYS A 106 2.36 0.19 10.85
N TYR A 107 1.21 0.04 10.20
CA TYR A 107 0.19 1.08 10.10
C TYR A 107 -0.99 0.74 11.00
N LYS A 108 -1.72 1.77 11.42
CA LYS A 108 -2.93 1.63 12.25
C LYS A 108 -4.12 2.22 11.51
N CYS A 109 -5.27 1.59 11.67
CA CYS A 109 -6.53 2.11 11.15
C CYS A 109 -6.84 3.46 11.80
N GLU A 110 -7.21 4.46 11.00
CA GLU A 110 -7.54 5.79 11.51
C GLU A 110 -8.80 5.79 12.37
N LEU A 111 -9.72 4.85 12.10
CA LEU A 111 -11.02 4.73 12.76
C LEU A 111 -10.91 3.95 14.08
N CYS A 112 -10.54 2.66 14.03
CA CYS A 112 -10.51 1.79 15.22
C CYS A 112 -9.13 1.66 15.88
N LYS A 113 -8.07 2.25 15.30
CA LYS A 113 -6.67 2.16 15.78
C LYS A 113 -6.04 0.75 15.74
N GLU A 114 -6.76 -0.26 15.27
CA GLU A 114 -6.24 -1.62 15.09
C GLU A 114 -5.12 -1.65 14.04
N GLN A 115 -4.18 -2.59 14.18
CA GLN A 115 -3.07 -2.73 13.24
C GLN A 115 -3.60 -3.15 11.86
N LEU A 116 -3.16 -2.45 10.83
CA LEU A 116 -3.45 -2.82 9.45
C LEU A 116 -2.59 -4.01 9.02
N ILE A 117 -3.20 -4.91 8.26
CA ILE A 117 -2.58 -6.12 7.72
C ILE A 117 -2.35 -5.90 6.23
N LEU A 118 -1.16 -6.24 5.73
CA LEU A 118 -0.89 -6.20 4.30
C LEU A 118 -1.81 -7.19 3.58
N ALA A 119 -2.53 -6.72 2.57
CA ALA A 119 -3.52 -7.54 1.88
C ALA A 119 -2.85 -8.74 1.15
N PRO A 120 -3.53 -9.89 1.01
CA PRO A 120 -3.01 -11.04 0.26
C PRO A 120 -2.63 -10.66 -1.18
N GLY A 121 -1.51 -11.18 -1.70
CA GLY A 121 -1.04 -10.85 -3.05
C GLY A 121 -0.33 -9.48 -3.15
N GLN A 122 -0.02 -8.85 -2.02
CA GLN A 122 0.76 -7.59 -1.97
C GLN A 122 2.17 -7.77 -1.39
N ARG A 123 2.54 -8.96 -0.92
CA ARG A 123 3.87 -9.22 -0.33
C ARG A 123 4.97 -9.13 -1.39
N PRO A 124 6.23 -8.85 -1.01
CA PRO A 124 7.35 -8.92 -1.94
C PRO A 124 7.43 -10.30 -2.61
N GLY A 125 7.57 -10.33 -3.93
CA GLY A 125 7.57 -11.56 -4.71
C GLY A 125 6.19 -12.16 -5.00
N ASP A 126 5.10 -11.62 -4.45
CA ASP A 126 3.76 -12.00 -4.87
C ASP A 126 3.50 -11.54 -6.30
N ASP A 127 2.77 -12.36 -7.05
CA ASP A 127 2.23 -11.99 -8.35
C ASP A 127 1.07 -11.01 -8.15
N PRO A 128 1.19 -9.73 -8.56
CA PRO A 128 0.14 -8.73 -8.39
C PRO A 128 -1.13 -9.07 -9.16
N GLU A 129 -1.08 -9.98 -10.15
CA GLU A 129 -2.26 -10.48 -10.85
C GLU A 129 -3.07 -11.47 -10.01
N LYS A 130 -2.46 -12.05 -8.97
CA LYS A 130 -3.11 -12.95 -8.01
C LYS A 130 -3.65 -12.23 -6.78
N PHE A 131 -3.67 -10.89 -6.79
CA PHE A 131 -4.35 -10.13 -5.76
C PHE A 131 -5.84 -10.51 -5.78
N LYS A 132 -6.26 -11.24 -4.75
CA LYS A 132 -7.66 -11.57 -4.53
C LYS A 132 -8.20 -10.57 -3.52
N LEU A 133 -9.25 -9.88 -3.94
CA LEU A 133 -10.07 -9.00 -3.09
C LEU A 133 -10.84 -9.79 -2.02
N ILE A 134 -10.75 -11.12 -2.05
CA ILE A 134 -11.52 -12.06 -1.26
C ILE A 134 -10.52 -12.97 -0.53
N GLY A 135 -10.49 -12.90 0.79
CA GLY A 135 -9.81 -13.92 1.61
C GLY A 135 -10.43 -15.30 1.41
N GLU A 136 -9.73 -16.38 1.76
CA GLU A 136 -10.23 -17.77 1.58
C GLU A 136 -11.64 -18.00 2.16
N ASP A 137 -12.05 -17.19 3.13
CA ASP A 137 -13.36 -17.26 3.81
C ASP A 137 -14.48 -16.40 3.20
N ARG A 138 -14.36 -15.93 1.94
CA ARG A 138 -15.38 -15.08 1.26
C ARG A 138 -15.65 -13.74 1.95
N GLU A 139 -14.71 -13.22 2.73
CA GLU A 139 -14.88 -11.94 3.41
C GLU A 139 -14.88 -10.79 2.40
N VAL A 140 -16.08 -10.25 2.16
CA VAL A 140 -16.30 -9.20 1.19
C VAL A 140 -15.83 -7.85 1.76
N LEU A 141 -14.98 -7.16 1.00
CA LEU A 141 -14.39 -5.88 1.39
C LEU A 141 -15.45 -4.79 1.56
N ARG A 142 -15.41 -4.08 2.68
CA ARG A 142 -16.28 -2.94 2.94
C ARG A 142 -15.61 -1.66 2.45
N ILE A 143 -16.14 -1.07 1.39
CA ILE A 143 -15.72 0.23 0.89
C ILE A 143 -16.73 1.28 1.36
N HIS A 144 -16.22 2.33 1.99
CA HIS A 144 -17.00 3.51 2.32
C HIS A 144 -17.06 4.44 1.10
N CYS A 145 -18.27 4.79 0.66
CA CYS A 145 -18.44 5.78 -0.41
C CYS A 145 -18.44 7.18 0.18
N ASP A 146 -17.46 8.00 -0.20
CA ASP A 146 -17.32 9.37 0.31
C ASP A 146 -18.46 10.30 -0.13
N LYS A 147 -19.13 9.99 -1.24
CA LYS A 147 -20.25 10.80 -1.75
C LYS A 147 -21.57 10.55 -1.03
N CYS A 148 -21.92 9.29 -0.77
CA CYS A 148 -23.22 8.94 -0.18
C CYS A 148 -23.14 8.39 1.24
N GLY A 149 -21.94 8.22 1.80
CA GLY A 149 -21.71 7.70 3.15
C GLY A 149 -22.07 6.22 3.34
N LYS A 150 -22.50 5.54 2.27
CA LYS A 150 -22.89 4.13 2.34
C LYS A 150 -21.66 3.24 2.22
N ILE A 151 -21.68 2.17 3.01
CA ILE A 151 -20.72 1.08 2.89
C ILE A 151 -21.25 0.10 1.85
N TYR A 152 -20.43 -0.27 0.89
CA TYR A 152 -20.74 -1.30 -0.08
C TYR A 152 -19.64 -2.35 -0.16
N PHE A 153 -20.00 -3.47 -0.78
CA PHE A 153 -19.19 -4.66 -0.84
C PHE A 153 -18.51 -4.74 -2.21
N ALA A 154 -17.18 -4.63 -2.25
CA ALA A 154 -16.44 -4.83 -3.49
C ALA A 154 -16.30 -6.32 -3.77
N THR A 155 -16.92 -6.79 -4.85
CA THR A 155 -16.68 -8.11 -5.44
C THR A 155 -15.65 -8.01 -6.55
N GLU A 156 -14.98 -9.11 -6.90
CA GLU A 156 -14.07 -9.16 -8.06
C GLU A 156 -14.76 -8.69 -9.36
N SER A 157 -16.07 -8.94 -9.50
CA SER A 157 -16.90 -8.45 -10.61
C SER A 157 -17.20 -6.95 -10.60
N GLY A 158 -17.00 -6.26 -9.48
CA GLY A 158 -17.14 -4.80 -9.33
C GLY A 158 -15.83 -4.03 -9.52
N CYS A 159 -14.69 -4.73 -9.54
CA CYS A 159 -13.38 -4.16 -9.85
C CYS A 159 -13.23 -4.08 -11.37
N THR A 160 -13.59 -2.93 -11.94
CA THR A 160 -13.94 -2.87 -13.37
C THR A 160 -12.73 -2.81 -14.30
N SER A 161 -11.51 -2.62 -13.79
CA SER A 161 -10.31 -2.54 -14.63
C SER A 161 -9.04 -2.39 -13.80
N LYS A 162 -7.97 -3.13 -14.18
CA LYS A 162 -6.60 -2.60 -14.08
C LYS A 162 -6.56 -1.39 -14.99
N ILE A 163 -6.60 -0.18 -14.44
CA ILE A 163 -6.48 1.01 -15.28
C ILE A 163 -5.00 1.26 -15.48
N HIS A 164 -4.55 0.99 -16.70
CA HIS A 164 -3.29 1.50 -17.23
C HIS A 164 -3.55 2.93 -17.68
N TRP A 165 -2.93 3.89 -17.01
CA TRP A 165 -2.89 5.27 -17.49
C TRP A 165 -1.63 5.43 -18.35
N GLU A 166 -1.73 6.11 -19.49
CA GLU A 166 -0.59 6.50 -20.33
C GLU A 166 -0.14 7.93 -20.00
#